data_AF-A0A1J5HVU4-F1
#
_entry.id   AF-A0A1J5HVU4-F1
#
_cell.length_a   1.000
_cell.length_b   1.000
_cell.length_c   1.000
_cell.angle_alpha   90.00
_cell.angle_beta   90.00
_cell.angle_gamma   90.00
#
_symmetry.space_group_name_H-M   'P 1'
#
loop_
_entity.id
_entity.type
_entity.pdbx_description
1 polymer ?
#
loop_
_entity_poly.entity_id
_entity_poly.type
_entity_poly.pdbx_seq_one_letter_code
_entity_poly.pdbx_strand_id
1 'polypeptide(L)'
;MSLSQNDMGHAFEYGIAVSLSRYLPAAIEQSTQMQKAMQCFQSCPSDEQQNIVKASSEATAFLVAHDDRLSEHDCSVMLQSDQMGKFGDVRDVIVHNANLDEDVGISTKNRHWAVKHSRLSERIDFGADWFGIRCSDRYFHQVTPIFRELNSRRRRGNQWRDIPNKKQLYYMPILQAFHTEMQSLFQSRPNEVARGLVKYLLGKYDYYKVIKENSEVSMMSFNIDGSLRWGSRLPLPSRIIEISQKPSSETTLIITFDQGWQISFRIHNASTFVEPSLKFDINIIGLPSTVARNVIAYG
;
A
#
# COMPACT_ATOMS: atom_id res chain seq x y z
N MET A 1 -26.63 -6.25 0.82
CA MET A 1 -25.40 -6.46 1.60
C MET A 1 -24.50 -5.25 1.38
N SER A 2 -23.86 -4.71 2.41
CA SER A 2 -22.85 -3.65 2.23
C SER A 2 -21.62 -4.25 1.56
N LEU A 3 -21.14 -3.63 0.48
CA LEU A 3 -19.89 -4.02 -0.16
C LEU A 3 -18.72 -3.90 0.82
N SER A 4 -17.77 -4.83 0.75
CA SER A 4 -16.57 -4.71 1.55
C SER A 4 -15.70 -3.56 1.04
N GLN A 5 -14.77 -3.10 1.87
CA GLN A 5 -13.76 -2.12 1.47
C GLN A 5 -12.95 -2.57 0.24
N ASN A 6 -12.74 -3.88 0.09
CA ASN A 6 -12.03 -4.46 -1.04
C ASN A 6 -12.88 -4.41 -2.32
N ASP A 7 -14.17 -4.72 -2.21
CA ASP A 7 -15.08 -4.66 -3.37
C ASP A 7 -15.26 -3.21 -3.85
N MET A 8 -15.32 -2.25 -2.93
CA MET A 8 -15.32 -0.82 -3.26
C MET A 8 -14.03 -0.36 -3.93
N GLY A 9 -12.88 -0.96 -3.57
CA GLY A 9 -11.61 -0.74 -4.26
C GLY A 9 -11.69 -1.19 -5.72
N HIS A 10 -12.09 -2.44 -5.95
CA HIS A 10 -12.24 -3.00 -7.30
C HIS A 10 -13.29 -2.25 -8.14
N ALA A 11 -14.39 -1.80 -7.54
CA ALA A 11 -15.37 -0.97 -8.23
C ALA A 11 -14.76 0.36 -8.73
N PHE A 12 -13.86 0.96 -7.96
CA PHE A 12 -13.17 2.18 -8.36
C PHE A 12 -12.07 1.93 -9.42
N GLU A 13 -11.35 0.81 -9.34
CA GLU A 13 -10.42 0.35 -10.39
C GLU A 13 -11.12 0.28 -11.76
N TYR A 14 -12.32 -0.32 -11.79
CA TYR A 14 -13.15 -0.38 -13.00
C TYR A 14 -13.52 1.01 -13.52
N GLY A 15 -13.93 1.91 -12.63
CA GLY A 15 -14.28 3.30 -13.00
C GLY A 15 -13.13 4.03 -13.68
N ILE A 16 -11.92 3.93 -13.12
CA ILE A 16 -10.71 4.53 -13.69
C ILE A 16 -10.37 3.91 -15.05
N ALA A 17 -10.37 2.57 -15.16
CA ALA A 17 -10.05 1.89 -16.42
C ALA A 17 -11.02 2.25 -17.56
N VAL A 18 -12.32 2.30 -17.27
CA VAL A 18 -13.35 2.69 -18.25
C VAL A 18 -13.22 4.16 -18.62
N SER A 19 -12.92 5.03 -17.65
CA SER A 19 -12.69 6.45 -17.91
C SER A 19 -11.48 6.66 -18.84
N LEU A 20 -10.35 6.03 -18.54
CA LEU A 20 -9.15 6.06 -19.39
C LEU A 20 -9.42 5.57 -20.81
N SER A 21 -10.13 4.46 -20.96
CA SER A 21 -10.51 3.93 -22.27
C SER A 21 -11.37 4.90 -23.10
N ARG A 22 -12.23 5.69 -22.44
CA ARG A 22 -13.04 6.72 -23.11
C ARG A 22 -12.24 7.96 -23.49
N TYR A 23 -11.33 8.42 -22.62
CA TYR A 23 -10.51 9.61 -22.87
C TYR A 23 -9.37 9.37 -23.86
N LEU A 24 -8.78 8.17 -23.86
CA LEU A 24 -7.59 7.81 -24.65
C LEU A 24 -7.90 6.94 -25.88
N PRO A 25 -9.17 6.81 -26.28
CA PRO A 25 -9.70 5.70 -27.08
C PRO A 25 -9.00 4.34 -26.93
N ALA A 26 -8.52 4.01 -25.73
CA ALA A 26 -7.63 2.89 -25.48
C ALA A 26 -8.39 1.57 -25.33
N ALA A 27 -7.85 0.49 -25.89
CA ALA A 27 -8.41 -0.85 -25.71
C ALA A 27 -8.21 -1.32 -24.26
N ILE A 28 -9.25 -1.86 -23.64
CA ILE A 28 -9.13 -2.50 -22.32
C ILE A 28 -8.89 -4.00 -22.49
N GLU A 29 -7.80 -4.49 -21.91
CA GLU A 29 -7.51 -5.91 -21.85
C GLU A 29 -8.61 -6.67 -21.09
N GLN A 30 -9.17 -7.70 -21.73
CA GLN A 30 -10.19 -8.54 -21.10
C GLN A 30 -9.51 -9.59 -20.22
N SER A 31 -9.61 -9.39 -18.90
CA SER A 31 -9.01 -10.27 -17.89
C SER A 31 -10.01 -10.64 -16.80
N THR A 32 -9.66 -11.64 -15.99
CA THR A 32 -10.46 -12.00 -14.80
C THR A 32 -10.55 -10.86 -13.79
N GLN A 33 -9.52 -10.02 -13.71
CA GLN A 33 -9.47 -8.81 -12.88
C GLN A 33 -10.49 -7.79 -13.37
N MET A 34 -10.52 -7.53 -14.69
CA MET A 34 -11.49 -6.63 -15.31
C MET A 34 -12.94 -7.09 -15.09
N GLN A 35 -13.20 -8.39 -15.24
CA GLN A 35 -14.53 -8.98 -14.98
C GLN A 35 -14.97 -8.82 -13.52
N LYS A 36 -14.07 -9.10 -12.57
CA LYS A 36 -14.34 -8.94 -11.13
C LYS A 36 -14.62 -7.48 -10.78
N ALA A 37 -13.78 -6.56 -11.26
CA ALA A 37 -13.93 -5.13 -11.02
C ALA A 37 -15.27 -4.59 -11.57
N MET A 38 -15.66 -5.03 -12.78
CA MET A 38 -16.96 -4.72 -13.37
C MET A 38 -18.12 -5.23 -12.50
N GLN A 39 -18.06 -6.47 -12.01
CA GLN A 39 -19.09 -7.04 -11.14
C GLN A 39 -19.21 -6.28 -9.82
N CYS A 40 -18.07 -5.89 -9.23
CA CYS A 40 -18.05 -5.06 -8.02
C CYS A 40 -18.72 -3.70 -8.28
N PHE A 41 -18.39 -3.04 -9.40
CA PHE A 41 -19.02 -1.78 -9.79
C PHE A 41 -20.53 -1.92 -10.01
N GLN A 42 -20.98 -2.94 -10.74
CA GLN A 42 -22.41 -3.20 -10.98
C GLN A 42 -23.18 -3.52 -9.70
N SER A 43 -22.50 -4.05 -8.68
CA SER A 43 -23.08 -4.33 -7.37
C SER A 43 -23.18 -3.09 -6.47
N CYS A 44 -22.54 -1.97 -6.84
CA CYS A 44 -22.66 -0.72 -6.10
C CYS A 44 -24.07 -0.13 -6.27
N PRO A 45 -24.60 0.56 -5.23
CA PRO A 45 -25.77 1.43 -5.37
C PRO A 45 -25.59 2.48 -6.48
N SER A 46 -26.68 2.90 -7.11
CA SER A 46 -26.64 3.80 -8.29
C SER A 46 -25.97 5.15 -8.01
N ASP A 47 -26.19 5.71 -6.82
CA ASP A 47 -25.54 6.94 -6.35
C ASP A 47 -24.02 6.75 -6.22
N GLU A 48 -23.58 5.60 -5.70
CA GLU A 48 -22.17 5.28 -5.59
C GLU A 48 -21.53 5.01 -6.96
N GLN A 49 -22.22 4.35 -7.89
CA GLN A 49 -21.77 4.22 -9.28
C GLN A 49 -21.56 5.59 -9.94
N GLN A 50 -22.50 6.53 -9.74
CA GLN A 50 -22.36 7.90 -10.23
C GLN A 50 -21.14 8.60 -9.61
N ASN A 51 -20.94 8.48 -8.31
CA ASN A 51 -19.77 9.05 -7.63
C ASN A 51 -18.46 8.46 -8.15
N ILE A 52 -18.40 7.15 -8.38
CA ILE A 52 -17.24 6.49 -9.00
C ILE A 52 -16.98 7.06 -10.40
N VAL A 53 -18.01 7.20 -11.23
CA VAL A 53 -17.87 7.74 -12.60
C VAL A 53 -17.37 9.18 -12.58
N LYS A 54 -17.96 10.04 -11.74
CA LYS A 54 -17.51 11.44 -11.60
C LYS A 54 -16.07 11.54 -11.13
N ALA A 55 -15.72 10.84 -10.04
CA ALA A 55 -14.36 10.80 -9.51
C ALA A 55 -13.34 10.30 -10.53
N SER A 56 -13.71 9.25 -11.29
CA SER A 56 -12.83 8.66 -12.31
C SER A 56 -12.62 9.60 -13.48
N SER A 57 -13.66 10.32 -13.91
CA SER A 57 -13.58 11.32 -14.98
C SER A 57 -12.64 12.46 -14.58
N GLU A 58 -12.80 13.05 -13.40
CA GLU A 58 -11.93 14.15 -12.92
C GLU A 58 -10.47 13.71 -12.79
N ALA A 59 -10.23 12.53 -12.21
CA ALA A 59 -8.87 11.98 -12.10
C ALA A 59 -8.25 11.72 -13.48
N THR A 60 -9.02 11.14 -14.41
CA THR A 60 -8.55 10.85 -15.77
C THR A 60 -8.21 12.14 -16.52
N ALA A 61 -9.11 13.11 -16.54
CA ALA A 61 -8.90 14.39 -17.20
C ALA A 61 -7.64 15.08 -16.67
N PHE A 62 -7.45 15.07 -15.35
CA PHE A 62 -6.24 15.61 -14.74
C PHE A 62 -4.98 14.87 -15.19
N LEU A 63 -4.96 13.53 -15.12
CA LEU A 63 -3.78 12.75 -15.47
C LEU A 63 -3.41 12.90 -16.96
N VAL A 64 -4.39 12.84 -17.86
CA VAL A 64 -4.18 13.04 -19.31
C VAL A 64 -3.62 14.43 -19.61
N ALA A 65 -4.10 15.45 -18.90
CA ALA A 65 -3.59 16.81 -19.08
C ALA A 65 -2.15 17.03 -18.57
N HIS A 66 -1.60 16.12 -17.75
CA HIS A 66 -0.29 16.29 -17.10
C HIS A 66 0.71 15.17 -17.38
N ASP A 67 0.33 14.10 -18.09
CA ASP A 67 1.22 13.01 -18.47
C ASP A 67 1.05 12.68 -19.95
N ASP A 68 2.02 13.13 -20.76
CA ASP A 68 2.03 13.01 -22.21
C ASP A 68 2.06 11.57 -22.73
N ARG A 69 2.39 10.61 -21.86
CA ARG A 69 2.33 9.18 -22.16
C ARG A 69 0.89 8.66 -22.22
N LEU A 70 -0.07 9.38 -21.63
CA LEU A 70 -1.50 9.10 -21.75
C LEU A 70 -2.05 9.79 -23.01
N SER A 71 -1.73 9.25 -24.18
CA SER A 71 -2.11 9.80 -25.48
C SER A 71 -3.38 9.16 -26.06
N GLU A 72 -4.07 9.87 -26.96
CA GLU A 72 -5.27 9.37 -27.67
C GLU A 72 -4.98 8.22 -28.65
N HIS A 73 -3.72 7.89 -28.87
CA HIS A 73 -3.28 6.85 -29.79
C HIS A 73 -2.35 5.87 -29.08
N ASP A 74 -2.42 4.61 -29.51
CA ASP A 74 -1.49 3.54 -29.14
C ASP A 74 -1.43 3.21 -27.64
N CYS A 75 -2.51 3.51 -26.91
CA CYS A 75 -2.67 3.14 -25.51
C CYS A 75 -3.52 1.88 -25.33
N SER A 76 -3.13 1.05 -24.37
CA SER A 76 -3.96 -0.05 -23.85
C SER A 76 -4.04 0.01 -22.33
N VAL A 77 -5.20 -0.35 -21.76
CA VAL A 77 -5.47 -0.32 -20.32
C VAL A 77 -5.62 -1.74 -19.79
N MET A 78 -4.95 -2.06 -18.69
CA MET A 78 -5.13 -3.33 -17.98
C MET A 78 -5.31 -3.11 -16.48
N LEU A 79 -6.06 -4.03 -15.85
CA LEU A 79 -6.12 -4.15 -14.39
C LEU A 79 -5.13 -5.21 -13.92
N GLN A 80 -4.29 -4.85 -12.97
CA GLN A 80 -3.28 -5.74 -12.42
C GLN A 80 -3.89 -6.68 -11.36
N SER A 81 -3.29 -7.87 -11.20
CA SER A 81 -3.71 -8.81 -10.17
C SER A 81 -3.13 -8.47 -8.78
N ASP A 82 -3.89 -8.75 -7.73
CA ASP A 82 -3.45 -8.62 -6.32
C ASP A 82 -2.13 -9.37 -6.02
N GLN A 83 -1.79 -10.39 -6.81
CA GLN A 83 -0.56 -11.15 -6.66
C GLN A 83 0.68 -10.29 -6.89
N MET A 84 0.62 -9.33 -7.82
CA MET A 84 1.75 -8.46 -8.15
C MET A 84 2.12 -7.52 -7.02
N GLY A 85 1.14 -7.10 -6.20
CA GLY A 85 1.38 -6.37 -4.95
C GLY A 85 2.28 -7.12 -3.97
N LYS A 86 2.23 -8.46 -3.95
CA LYS A 86 3.14 -9.27 -3.13
C LYS A 86 4.58 -9.11 -3.60
N PHE A 87 4.79 -9.06 -4.93
CA PHE A 87 6.09 -8.85 -5.56
C PHE A 87 6.53 -7.38 -5.60
N GLY A 88 5.72 -6.46 -5.04
CA GLY A 88 6.09 -5.05 -4.85
C GLY A 88 5.57 -4.10 -5.92
N ASP A 89 4.79 -4.58 -6.89
CA ASP A 89 4.09 -3.71 -7.84
C ASP A 89 2.73 -3.30 -7.27
N VAL A 90 2.59 -2.04 -6.86
CA VAL A 90 1.39 -1.52 -6.19
C VAL A 90 0.42 -0.83 -7.16
N ARG A 91 0.70 -0.86 -8.47
CA ARG A 91 -0.17 -0.30 -9.50
C ARG A 91 -1.42 -1.17 -9.59
N ASP A 92 -2.60 -0.57 -9.61
CA ASP A 92 -3.87 -1.30 -9.74
C ASP A 92 -4.32 -1.26 -11.21
N VAL A 93 -4.10 -0.12 -11.88
CA VAL A 93 -4.32 0.09 -13.32
C VAL A 93 -3.00 0.42 -13.99
N ILE A 94 -2.73 -0.18 -15.15
CA ILE A 94 -1.57 0.14 -15.99
C ILE A 94 -2.08 0.56 -17.37
N VAL A 95 -1.61 1.71 -17.82
CA VAL A 95 -1.76 2.16 -19.21
C VAL A 95 -0.42 1.98 -19.90
N HIS A 96 -0.38 1.14 -20.92
CA HIS A 96 0.80 0.95 -21.75
C HIS A 96 0.67 1.82 -23.01
N ASN A 97 1.69 2.62 -23.31
CA ASN A 97 1.80 3.39 -24.54
C ASN A 97 2.78 2.68 -25.50
N ALA A 98 2.27 2.09 -26.57
CA ALA A 98 3.07 1.29 -27.49
C ALA A 98 4.02 2.13 -28.36
N ASN A 99 3.72 3.41 -28.59
CA ASN A 99 4.62 4.30 -29.34
C ASN A 99 5.87 4.67 -28.55
N LEU A 100 5.72 4.86 -27.24
CA LEU A 100 6.81 5.23 -26.34
C LEU A 100 7.49 4.01 -25.70
N ASP A 101 6.83 2.85 -25.74
CA ASP A 101 7.20 1.64 -24.97
C ASP A 101 7.32 1.94 -23.47
N GLU A 102 6.35 2.70 -22.94
CA GLU A 102 6.32 3.16 -21.56
C GLU A 102 4.99 2.84 -20.87
N ASP A 103 5.08 2.52 -19.57
CA ASP A 103 3.93 2.31 -18.70
C ASP A 103 3.62 3.54 -17.84
N VAL A 104 2.32 3.83 -17.70
CA VAL A 104 1.79 4.72 -16.67
C VAL A 104 1.04 3.88 -15.64
N GLY A 105 1.57 3.89 -14.42
CA GLY A 105 0.98 3.19 -13.28
C GLY A 105 0.01 4.06 -12.49
N ILE A 106 -1.15 3.50 -12.14
CA ILE A 106 -2.12 4.16 -11.27
C ILE A 106 -2.49 3.20 -10.13
N SER A 107 -2.29 3.61 -8.88
CA SER A 107 -2.84 2.92 -7.72
C SER A 107 -4.14 3.61 -7.29
N THR A 108 -5.24 2.88 -7.32
CA THR A 108 -6.56 3.41 -6.95
C THR A 108 -6.92 2.99 -5.53
N LYS A 109 -7.53 3.90 -4.78
CA LYS A 109 -7.99 3.65 -3.41
C LYS A 109 -9.34 4.33 -3.20
N ASN A 110 -10.27 3.64 -2.55
CA ASN A 110 -11.51 4.25 -2.08
C ASN A 110 -11.38 4.51 -0.58
N ARG A 111 -11.21 5.76 -0.14
CA ARG A 111 -11.11 6.14 1.29
C ARG A 111 -10.05 5.37 2.10
N HIS A 112 -8.93 5.00 1.47
CA HIS A 112 -7.92 4.16 2.10
C HIS A 112 -6.49 4.63 1.81
N TRP A 113 -5.74 4.89 2.88
CA TRP A 113 -4.43 5.51 2.81
C TRP A 113 -3.27 4.56 3.07
N ALA A 114 -3.53 3.37 3.61
CA ALA A 114 -2.49 2.43 4.00
C ALA A 114 -1.62 1.98 2.81
N VAL A 115 -0.38 1.61 3.13
CA VAL A 115 0.60 1.09 2.18
C VAL A 115 0.70 -0.44 2.29
N LYS A 116 1.79 -1.04 1.79
CA LYS A 116 2.00 -2.48 1.79
C LYS A 116 1.79 -3.11 3.18
N HIS A 117 0.86 -4.06 3.27
CA HIS A 117 0.55 -4.78 4.50
C HIS A 117 1.58 -5.89 4.75
N SER A 118 2.60 -5.58 5.55
CA SER A 118 3.68 -6.53 5.84
C SER A 118 3.34 -7.45 7.01
N ARG A 119 3.95 -8.65 7.03
CA ARG A 119 3.76 -9.65 8.09
C ARG A 119 5.07 -9.95 8.80
N LEU A 120 4.97 -10.37 10.06
CA LEU A 120 6.04 -10.99 10.83
C LEU A 120 5.66 -12.44 11.14
N SER A 121 6.64 -13.34 11.11
CA SER A 121 6.50 -14.74 11.52
C SER A 121 7.87 -15.32 11.90
N GLU A 122 7.91 -16.58 12.38
CA GLU A 122 9.17 -17.28 12.60
C GLU A 122 10.00 -17.52 11.31
N ARG A 123 9.41 -17.31 10.13
CA ARG A 123 10.03 -17.57 8.82
C ARG A 123 10.27 -16.32 7.98
N ILE A 124 9.69 -15.18 8.34
CA ILE A 124 9.80 -13.95 7.57
C ILE A 124 10.99 -13.17 8.13
N ASP A 125 12.03 -13.04 7.31
CA ASP A 125 13.16 -12.15 7.57
C ASP A 125 12.82 -10.78 6.97
N PHE A 126 12.22 -9.91 7.77
CA PHE A 126 11.79 -8.61 7.29
C PHE A 126 12.98 -7.76 6.81
N GLY A 127 14.17 -7.95 7.38
CA GLY A 127 15.33 -7.20 6.97
C GLY A 127 15.80 -7.61 5.57
N ALA A 128 15.84 -8.92 5.31
CA ALA A 128 16.13 -9.45 3.98
C ALA A 128 15.07 -9.01 2.96
N ASP A 129 13.79 -9.13 3.32
CA ASP A 129 12.67 -8.87 2.42
C ASP A 129 12.48 -7.37 2.11
N TRP A 130 12.71 -6.48 3.08
CA TRP A 130 12.36 -5.06 2.94
C TRP A 130 13.54 -4.21 2.48
N PHE A 131 14.77 -4.57 2.84
CA PHE A 131 15.96 -3.77 2.50
C PHE A 131 17.22 -4.60 2.23
N GLY A 132 17.10 -5.93 2.07
CA GLY A 132 18.20 -6.80 1.66
C GLY A 132 19.24 -7.09 2.73
N ILE A 133 18.97 -6.80 4.00
CA ILE A 133 19.89 -7.02 5.13
C ILE A 133 19.23 -7.93 6.15
N ARG A 134 19.72 -9.16 6.31
CA ARG A 134 19.12 -10.16 7.19
C ARG A 134 18.98 -9.68 8.63
N CYS A 135 17.85 -10.02 9.25
CA CYS A 135 17.67 -9.89 10.68
C CYS A 135 18.67 -10.77 11.45
N SER A 136 19.02 -10.33 12.64
CA SER A 136 19.93 -11.04 13.53
C SER A 136 19.34 -12.34 14.08
N ASP A 137 20.20 -13.29 14.42
CA ASP A 137 19.78 -14.49 15.15
C ASP A 137 19.11 -14.12 16.48
N ARG A 138 19.52 -13.03 17.12
CA ARG A 138 18.90 -12.52 18.34
C ARG A 138 17.42 -12.21 18.15
N TYR A 139 17.05 -11.56 17.04
CA TYR A 139 15.65 -11.30 16.70
C TYR A 139 14.87 -12.62 16.60
N PHE A 140 15.37 -13.59 15.83
CA PHE A 140 14.70 -14.87 15.66
C PHE A 140 14.60 -15.68 16.95
N HIS A 141 15.62 -15.68 17.80
CA HIS A 141 15.57 -16.31 19.12
C HIS A 141 14.47 -15.71 20.01
N GLN A 142 14.19 -14.41 19.90
CA GLN A 142 13.14 -13.75 20.67
C GLN A 142 11.73 -14.06 20.12
N VAL A 143 11.52 -13.98 18.81
CA VAL A 143 10.16 -14.08 18.23
C VAL A 143 9.71 -15.52 17.95
N THR A 144 10.65 -16.45 17.70
CA THR A 144 10.31 -17.82 17.31
C THR A 144 9.49 -18.57 18.36
N PRO A 145 9.82 -18.55 19.67
CA PRO A 145 9.00 -19.22 20.68
C PRO A 145 7.54 -18.73 20.69
N ILE A 146 7.36 -17.42 20.51
CA ILE A 146 6.04 -16.77 20.48
C ILE A 146 5.23 -17.26 19.27
N PHE A 147 5.82 -17.26 18.08
CA PHE A 147 5.15 -17.75 16.87
C PHE A 147 4.87 -19.25 16.90
N ARG A 148 5.73 -20.06 17.55
CA ARG A 148 5.48 -21.50 17.77
C ARG A 148 4.31 -21.74 18.71
N GLU A 149 4.17 -20.92 19.75
CA GLU A 149 2.98 -20.97 20.61
C GLU A 149 1.71 -20.62 19.84
N LEU A 150 1.74 -19.56 19.03
CA LEU A 150 0.63 -19.19 18.14
C LEU A 150 0.28 -20.33 17.17
N ASN A 151 1.28 -21.04 16.65
CA ASN A 151 1.05 -22.21 15.80
C ASN A 151 0.36 -23.35 16.55
N SER A 152 0.74 -23.60 17.82
CA SER A 152 0.06 -24.58 18.68
C SER A 152 -1.41 -24.21 18.93
N ARG A 153 -1.68 -22.93 19.21
CA ARG A 153 -3.05 -22.40 19.39
C ARG A 153 -3.88 -22.49 18.12
N ARG A 154 -3.29 -22.19 16.96
CA ARG A 154 -3.93 -22.40 15.65
C ARG A 154 -4.36 -23.86 15.48
N ARG A 155 -3.47 -24.82 15.78
CA ARG A 155 -3.77 -26.26 15.66
C ARG A 155 -4.91 -26.71 16.57
N ARG A 156 -5.15 -25.99 17.68
CA ARG A 156 -6.27 -26.20 18.60
C ARG A 156 -7.55 -25.44 18.20
N GLY A 157 -7.54 -24.71 17.07
CA GLY A 157 -8.68 -23.94 16.59
C GLY A 157 -9.02 -22.71 17.45
N ASN A 158 -8.07 -22.19 18.22
CA ASN A 158 -8.35 -21.03 19.10
C ASN A 158 -8.65 -19.77 18.29
N GLN A 159 -9.57 -18.94 18.78
CA GLN A 159 -9.84 -17.62 18.24
C GLN A 159 -9.10 -16.54 19.03
N TRP A 160 -8.74 -15.45 18.35
CA TRP A 160 -8.06 -14.32 18.98
C TRP A 160 -8.91 -13.60 20.03
N ARG A 161 -10.24 -13.74 19.98
CA ARG A 161 -11.13 -13.11 20.96
C ARG A 161 -11.10 -13.82 22.33
N ASP A 162 -10.72 -15.09 22.35
CA ASP A 162 -10.72 -15.95 23.54
C ASP A 162 -9.38 -15.93 24.30
N ILE A 163 -8.40 -15.15 23.82
CA ILE A 163 -7.07 -15.05 24.42
C ILE A 163 -7.02 -13.80 25.30
N PRO A 164 -7.05 -13.94 26.64
CA PRO A 164 -6.89 -12.81 27.55
C PRO A 164 -5.49 -12.21 27.40
N ASN A 165 -5.38 -10.89 27.54
CA ASN A 165 -4.10 -10.16 27.49
C ASN A 165 -3.25 -10.45 26.25
N LYS A 166 -3.89 -10.77 25.10
CA LYS A 166 -3.17 -11.12 23.85
C LYS A 166 -2.17 -10.05 23.39
N LYS A 167 -2.43 -8.78 23.69
CA LYS A 167 -1.52 -7.69 23.35
C LYS A 167 -0.20 -7.84 24.13
N GLN A 168 -0.30 -8.02 25.44
CA GLN A 168 0.84 -8.19 26.34
C GLN A 168 1.59 -9.50 26.07
N LEU A 169 0.86 -10.58 25.77
CA LEU A 169 1.45 -11.89 25.53
C LEU A 169 2.12 -12.04 24.16
N TYR A 170 1.55 -11.45 23.10
CA TYR A 170 2.01 -11.67 21.73
C TYR A 170 2.42 -10.39 21.03
N TYR A 171 1.60 -9.34 21.06
CA TYR A 171 1.81 -8.19 20.18
C TYR A 171 2.97 -7.33 20.65
N MET A 172 3.00 -6.99 21.94
CA MET A 172 4.03 -6.13 22.53
C MET A 172 5.42 -6.77 22.49
N PRO A 173 5.63 -8.06 22.84
CA PRO A 173 6.96 -8.66 22.76
C PRO A 173 7.48 -8.76 21.32
N ILE A 174 6.61 -9.06 20.35
CA ILE A 174 6.98 -9.09 18.92
C ILE A 174 7.29 -7.67 18.43
N LEU A 175 6.49 -6.67 18.81
CA LEU A 175 6.74 -5.27 18.47
C LEU A 175 8.05 -4.75 19.05
N GLN A 176 8.37 -5.13 20.30
CA GLN A 176 9.60 -4.76 20.96
C GLN A 176 10.82 -5.42 20.31
N ALA A 177 10.72 -6.70 19.95
CA ALA A 177 11.78 -7.39 19.21
C ALA A 177 12.01 -6.74 17.84
N PHE A 178 10.93 -6.41 17.12
CA PHE A 178 11.00 -5.66 15.85
C PHE A 178 11.65 -4.28 16.04
N HIS A 179 11.26 -3.53 17.07
CA HIS A 179 11.83 -2.23 17.41
C HIS A 179 13.34 -2.32 17.64
N THR A 180 13.77 -3.21 18.52
CA THR A 180 15.19 -3.40 18.84
C THR A 180 15.99 -3.85 17.62
N GLU A 181 15.45 -4.74 16.79
CA GLU A 181 16.11 -5.19 15.57
C GLU A 181 16.22 -4.05 14.54
N MET A 182 15.15 -3.27 14.32
CA MET A 182 15.18 -2.09 13.47
C MET A 182 16.24 -1.08 13.91
N GLN A 183 16.36 -0.81 15.22
CA GLN A 183 17.40 0.06 15.76
C GLN A 183 18.80 -0.48 15.48
N SER A 184 19.03 -1.77 15.67
CA SER A 184 20.33 -2.42 15.42
C SER A 184 20.71 -2.36 13.94
N LEU A 185 19.79 -2.74 13.05
CA LEU A 185 20.01 -2.71 11.61
C LEU A 185 20.30 -1.29 11.14
N PHE A 186 19.52 -0.32 11.62
CA PHE A 186 19.71 1.10 11.32
C PHE A 186 21.06 1.64 11.78
N GLN A 187 21.52 1.29 12.98
CA GLN A 187 22.84 1.71 13.47
C GLN A 187 23.98 1.18 12.57
N SER A 188 23.81 -0.01 12.00
CA SER A 188 24.83 -0.62 11.14
C SER A 188 24.81 -0.12 9.69
N ARG A 189 23.62 0.19 9.14
CA ARG A 189 23.38 0.48 7.72
C ARG A 189 22.29 1.55 7.57
N PRO A 190 22.53 2.79 8.04
CA PRO A 190 21.47 3.77 8.21
C PRO A 190 20.78 4.16 6.89
N ASN A 191 21.58 4.33 5.82
CA ASN A 191 21.08 4.72 4.51
C ASN A 191 20.30 3.59 3.85
N GLU A 192 20.86 2.39 3.81
CA GLU A 192 20.27 1.23 3.14
C GLU A 192 18.95 0.83 3.81
N VAL A 193 18.88 0.84 5.15
CA VAL A 193 17.66 0.52 5.90
C VAL A 193 16.59 1.58 5.69
N ALA A 194 16.92 2.88 5.83
CA ALA A 194 15.94 3.95 5.68
C ALA A 194 15.38 4.01 4.25
N ARG A 195 16.26 4.03 3.25
CA ARG A 195 15.90 4.08 1.84
C ARG A 195 15.14 2.82 1.42
N GLY A 196 15.64 1.65 1.82
CA GLY A 196 15.06 0.36 1.48
C GLY A 196 13.66 0.18 2.07
N LEU A 197 13.46 0.54 3.35
CA LEU A 197 12.15 0.47 3.99
C LEU A 197 11.11 1.33 3.27
N VAL A 198 11.41 2.59 2.98
CA VAL A 198 10.46 3.47 2.26
C VAL A 198 10.21 2.95 0.85
N LYS A 199 11.25 2.54 0.10
CA LYS A 199 11.07 1.98 -1.26
C LYS A 199 10.22 0.70 -1.24
N TYR A 200 10.45 -0.20 -0.28
CA TYR A 200 9.65 -1.41 -0.12
C TYR A 200 8.17 -1.12 0.17
N LEU A 201 7.87 -0.10 0.98
CA LEU A 201 6.50 0.27 1.32
C LEU A 201 5.77 0.97 0.18
N LEU A 202 6.47 1.81 -0.59
CA LEU A 202 5.90 2.51 -1.75
C LEU A 202 5.73 1.59 -2.95
N GLY A 203 6.61 0.61 -3.13
CA GLY A 203 6.59 -0.30 -4.27
C GLY A 203 7.76 -0.09 -5.22
N LYS A 204 7.80 -0.93 -6.26
CA LYS A 204 8.92 -1.05 -7.18
C LYS A 204 8.96 0.03 -8.26
N TYR A 205 7.79 0.48 -8.71
CA TYR A 205 7.64 1.38 -9.85
C TYR A 205 7.02 2.70 -9.42
N ASP A 206 7.23 3.74 -10.22
CA ASP A 206 6.56 5.02 -10.06
C ASP A 206 5.08 4.91 -10.45
N TYR A 207 4.21 5.62 -9.74
CA TYR A 207 2.78 5.58 -9.99
C TYR A 207 2.04 6.84 -9.49
N TYR A 208 0.89 7.10 -10.09
CA TYR A 208 -0.07 8.06 -9.55
C TYR A 208 -0.97 7.35 -8.55
N LYS A 209 -1.04 7.84 -7.31
CA LYS A 209 -2.03 7.39 -6.33
C LYS A 209 -3.28 8.23 -6.49
N VAL A 210 -4.40 7.58 -6.82
CA VAL A 210 -5.71 8.20 -6.96
C VAL A 210 -6.59 7.71 -5.81
N ILE A 211 -7.06 8.63 -4.98
CA ILE A 211 -7.90 8.33 -3.82
C ILE A 211 -9.24 9.00 -4.00
N LYS A 212 -10.28 8.19 -4.13
CA LYS A 212 -11.68 8.66 -4.11
C LYS A 212 -12.16 8.75 -2.67
N GLU A 213 -12.66 9.92 -2.29
CA GLU A 213 -13.36 10.15 -1.02
C GLU A 213 -14.89 10.19 -1.23
N ASN A 214 -15.63 10.97 -0.45
CA ASN A 214 -17.08 11.13 -0.65
C ASN A 214 -17.40 12.03 -1.84
N SER A 215 -16.79 13.23 -1.84
CA SER A 215 -17.10 14.33 -2.77
C SER A 215 -15.85 14.90 -3.45
N GLU A 216 -14.70 14.28 -3.23
CA GLU A 216 -13.43 14.72 -3.79
C GLU A 216 -12.56 13.54 -4.20
N VAL A 217 -11.72 13.75 -5.20
CA VAL A 217 -10.70 12.82 -5.65
C VAL A 217 -9.33 13.48 -5.49
N SER A 218 -8.42 12.78 -4.84
CA SER A 218 -7.03 13.22 -4.66
C SER A 218 -6.12 12.46 -5.62
N MET A 219 -5.29 13.17 -6.38
CA MET A 219 -4.19 12.60 -7.16
C MET A 219 -2.88 12.95 -6.45
N MET A 220 -1.98 11.98 -6.36
CA MET A 220 -0.64 12.17 -5.80
C MET A 220 0.41 11.50 -6.67
N SER A 221 1.57 12.14 -6.80
CA SER A 221 2.69 11.61 -7.57
C SER A 221 3.67 10.88 -6.66
N PHE A 222 3.75 9.55 -6.80
CA PHE A 222 4.79 8.74 -6.17
C PHE A 222 5.92 8.48 -7.18
N ASN A 223 6.69 9.55 -7.44
CA ASN A 223 7.75 9.60 -8.44
C ASN A 223 9.11 9.18 -7.84
N ILE A 224 9.29 7.89 -7.53
CA ILE A 224 10.46 7.34 -6.82
C ILE A 224 11.73 7.43 -7.67
N ASP A 225 11.64 6.96 -8.91
CA ASP A 225 12.77 6.85 -9.85
C ASP A 225 12.79 7.99 -10.87
N GLY A 226 11.71 8.78 -10.98
CA GLY A 226 11.67 10.03 -11.74
C GLY A 226 10.94 9.93 -13.08
N SER A 227 10.15 8.88 -13.32
CA SER A 227 9.49 8.65 -14.61
C SER A 227 8.17 9.41 -14.79
N LEU A 228 7.51 9.84 -13.71
CA LEU A 228 6.22 10.55 -13.82
C LEU A 228 6.41 11.96 -14.35
N ARG A 229 5.49 12.38 -15.21
CA ARG A 229 5.48 13.70 -15.86
C ARG A 229 4.88 14.79 -14.99
N TRP A 230 4.05 14.42 -14.02
CA TRP A 230 3.53 15.32 -13.01
C TRP A 230 4.19 15.09 -11.65
N GLY A 231 4.73 16.16 -11.07
CA GLY A 231 5.36 16.15 -9.75
C GLY A 231 6.85 15.86 -9.79
N SER A 232 7.55 16.27 -8.72
CA SER A 232 9.00 16.10 -8.61
C SER A 232 9.39 14.72 -8.11
N ARG A 233 10.63 14.30 -8.40
CA ARG A 233 11.18 13.07 -7.85
C ARG A 233 11.16 13.08 -6.33
N LEU A 234 10.67 12.01 -5.72
CA LEU A 234 10.53 11.89 -4.27
C LEU A 234 11.90 11.80 -3.58
N PRO A 235 12.14 12.62 -2.54
CA PRO A 235 13.34 12.48 -1.73
C PRO A 235 13.17 11.26 -0.81
N LEU A 236 13.82 10.15 -1.16
CA LEU A 236 13.90 8.99 -0.27
C LEU A 236 14.77 9.32 0.95
N PRO A 237 14.43 8.83 2.15
CA PRO A 237 15.19 9.14 3.34
C PRO A 237 16.56 8.49 3.31
N SER A 238 17.50 9.12 4.00
CA SER A 238 18.86 8.61 4.22
C SER A 238 19.09 8.14 5.65
N ARG A 239 18.17 8.47 6.58
CA ARG A 239 18.28 8.07 7.98
C ARG A 239 16.95 8.08 8.73
N ILE A 240 16.85 7.26 9.78
CA ILE A 240 15.83 7.37 10.81
C ILE A 240 16.24 8.50 11.77
N ILE A 241 15.30 9.37 12.11
CA ILE A 241 15.42 10.37 13.17
C ILE A 241 15.04 9.73 14.50
N GLU A 242 13.91 9.02 14.53
CA GLU A 242 13.36 8.44 15.75
C GLU A 242 12.50 7.21 15.45
N ILE A 243 12.56 6.22 16.33
CA ILE A 243 11.54 5.17 16.46
C ILE A 243 10.90 5.35 17.83
N SER A 244 9.61 5.66 17.88
CA SER A 244 8.90 5.91 19.11
C SER A 244 7.58 5.15 19.18
N GLN A 245 7.10 4.89 20.39
CA GLN A 245 5.78 4.32 20.58
C GLN A 245 4.72 5.41 20.41
N LYS A 246 3.65 5.13 19.64
CA LYS A 246 2.56 6.08 19.46
C LYS A 246 1.87 6.33 20.82
N PRO A 247 1.65 7.60 21.22
CA PRO A 247 0.90 7.92 22.43
C PRO A 247 -0.44 7.20 22.47
N SER A 248 -0.80 6.68 23.66
CA SER A 248 -2.04 5.94 23.90
C SER A 248 -2.21 4.66 23.05
N SER A 249 -1.13 4.11 22.49
CA SER A 249 -1.15 2.81 21.80
C SER A 249 -0.04 1.87 22.28
N GLU A 250 -0.43 0.69 22.76
CA GLU A 250 0.51 -0.36 23.15
C GLU A 250 1.13 -1.12 21.96
N THR A 251 0.55 -0.95 20.77
CA THR A 251 0.78 -1.85 19.62
C THR A 251 1.20 -1.11 18.36
N THR A 252 1.52 0.17 18.48
CA THR A 252 1.87 1.02 17.34
C THR A 252 3.20 1.72 17.57
N LEU A 253 4.12 1.54 16.64
CA LEU A 253 5.33 2.35 16.53
C LEU A 253 5.15 3.45 15.48
N ILE A 254 5.85 4.55 15.66
CA ILE A 254 6.04 5.61 14.68
C ILE A 254 7.53 5.64 14.36
N ILE A 255 7.86 5.53 13.08
CA ILE A 255 9.21 5.73 12.57
C ILE A 255 9.23 7.06 11.83
N THR A 256 10.03 8.00 12.33
CA THR A 256 10.27 9.31 11.72
C THR A 256 11.61 9.27 11.01
N PHE A 257 11.67 9.69 9.76
CA PHE A 257 12.89 9.75 8.95
C PHE A 257 13.21 11.20 8.59
N ASP A 258 14.40 11.43 8.04
CA ASP A 258 14.68 12.67 7.33
C ASP A 258 13.80 12.81 6.08
N GLN A 259 13.88 13.97 5.42
CA GLN A 259 13.07 14.30 4.24
C GLN A 259 11.54 14.33 4.49
N GLY A 260 11.09 14.37 5.74
CA GLY A 260 9.67 14.56 6.09
C GLY A 260 8.83 13.28 6.13
N TRP A 261 9.44 12.11 5.96
CA TRP A 261 8.71 10.84 6.09
C TRP A 261 8.40 10.52 7.54
N GLN A 262 7.15 10.12 7.79
CA GLN A 262 6.73 9.55 9.05
C GLN A 262 5.74 8.41 8.79
N ILE A 263 6.02 7.24 9.34
CA ILE A 263 5.27 6.01 9.05
C ILE A 263 4.91 5.32 10.36
N SER A 264 3.63 4.96 10.49
CA SER A 264 3.13 4.20 11.63
C SER A 264 3.05 2.71 11.31
N PHE A 265 3.43 1.87 12.27
CA PHE A 265 3.40 0.41 12.20
C PHE A 265 2.60 -0.14 13.37
N ARG A 266 1.35 -0.57 13.12
CA ARG A 266 0.47 -1.12 14.14
C ARG A 266 0.31 -2.63 13.97
N ILE A 267 0.69 -3.41 14.99
CA ILE A 267 0.40 -4.85 15.00
C ILE A 267 -1.08 -5.10 15.22
N HIS A 268 -1.68 -5.95 14.40
CA HIS A 268 -3.03 -6.47 14.60
C HIS A 268 -3.18 -7.93 14.11
N ASN A 269 -4.28 -8.57 14.53
CA ASN A 269 -4.76 -9.82 13.94
C ASN A 269 -5.89 -9.51 12.95
N ALA A 270 -5.77 -9.89 11.69
CA ALA A 270 -6.84 -9.70 10.69
C ALA A 270 -7.81 -10.90 10.64
N SER A 271 -7.36 -12.07 11.10
CA SER A 271 -8.18 -13.27 11.14
C SER A 271 -8.92 -13.40 12.47
N THR A 272 -10.09 -14.04 12.44
CA THR A 272 -10.81 -14.48 13.64
C THR A 272 -10.03 -15.54 14.40
N PHE A 273 -9.45 -16.49 13.66
CA PHE A 273 -8.66 -17.59 14.21
C PHE A 273 -7.19 -17.21 14.38
N VAL A 274 -6.53 -17.85 15.34
CA VAL A 274 -5.10 -17.65 15.57
C VAL A 274 -4.29 -18.06 14.34
N GLU A 275 -3.39 -17.20 13.91
CA GLU A 275 -2.41 -17.47 12.86
C GLU A 275 -1.00 -17.37 13.44
N PRO A 276 -0.03 -18.20 12.99
CA PRO A 276 1.38 -18.10 13.40
C PRO A 276 2.11 -16.95 12.68
N SER A 277 1.41 -15.84 12.46
CA SER A 277 1.95 -14.62 11.90
C SER A 277 1.12 -13.44 12.36
N LEU A 278 1.74 -12.27 12.47
CA LEU A 278 1.06 -11.02 12.78
C LEU A 278 1.18 -10.06 11.61
N LYS A 279 0.14 -9.27 11.37
CA LYS A 279 0.13 -8.23 10.34
C LYS A 279 0.45 -6.88 10.94
N PHE A 280 1.17 -6.08 10.16
CA PHE A 280 1.16 -4.64 10.34
C PHE A 280 0.04 -3.99 9.53
N ASP A 281 -0.66 -3.07 10.18
CA ASP A 281 -1.36 -1.98 9.53
C ASP A 281 -0.37 -0.81 9.45
N ILE A 282 0.04 -0.46 8.22
CA ILE A 282 1.11 0.50 7.96
C ILE A 282 0.50 1.72 7.26
N ASN A 283 0.63 2.88 7.90
CA ASN A 283 0.12 4.14 7.36
C ASN A 283 1.22 5.18 7.28
N ILE A 284 1.32 5.85 6.13
CA ILE A 284 2.11 7.07 6.00
C ILE A 284 1.33 8.17 6.71
N ILE A 285 1.92 8.78 7.74
CA ILE A 285 1.34 9.89 8.50
C ILE A 285 2.08 11.21 8.25
N GLY A 286 3.29 11.15 7.68
CA GLY A 286 4.06 12.29 7.19
C GLY A 286 4.70 11.97 5.84
N LEU A 287 4.60 12.91 4.92
CA LEU A 287 5.15 12.85 3.56
C LEU A 287 6.13 14.01 3.36
N PRO A 288 7.13 13.86 2.48
CA PRO A 288 7.92 15.00 2.01
C PRO A 288 7.02 16.10 1.44
N SER A 289 7.35 17.37 1.71
CA SER A 289 6.61 18.52 1.19
C SER A 289 6.66 18.64 -0.34
N THR A 290 7.59 17.93 -0.99
CA THR A 290 7.77 17.89 -2.44
C THR A 290 6.85 16.90 -3.15
N VAL A 291 6.10 16.06 -2.41
CA VAL A 291 5.09 15.16 -3.00
C VAL A 291 4.00 16.02 -3.63
N ALA A 292 3.87 15.93 -4.96
CA ALA A 292 2.81 16.63 -5.66
C ALA A 292 1.46 16.01 -5.29
N ARG A 293 0.51 16.86 -4.91
CA ARG A 293 -0.86 16.49 -4.59
C ARG A 293 -1.83 17.49 -5.23
N ASN A 294 -2.88 16.98 -5.86
CA ASN A 294 -4.03 17.76 -6.29
C ASN A 294 -5.31 17.11 -5.75
N VAL A 295 -6.31 17.92 -5.44
CA VAL A 295 -7.62 17.50 -4.95
C VAL A 295 -8.69 18.20 -5.78
N ILE A 296 -9.58 17.42 -6.38
CA ILE A 296 -10.68 17.93 -7.20
C ILE A 296 -12.00 17.52 -6.55
N ALA A 297 -12.88 18.48 -6.30
CA ALA A 297 -14.24 18.22 -5.86
C ALA A 297 -15.10 17.82 -7.07
N TYR A 298 -15.95 16.80 -6.91
CA TYR A 298 -16.77 16.25 -8.01
C TYR A 298 -18.27 16.17 -7.68
N GLY A 299 -18.74 16.92 -6.67
CA GLY A 299 -20.13 16.95 -6.18
C GLY A 299 -21.19 16.95 -7.28
#